data_AF-A0AAV4U903-F1
#
_entry.id   AF-A0AAV4U903-F1
#
_cell.length_a   1.000
_cell.length_b   1.000
_cell.length_c   1.000
_cell.angle_alpha   90.00
_cell.angle_beta   90.00
_cell.angle_gamma   90.00
#
_symmetry.space_group_name_H-M   'P 1'
#
loop_
_entity.id
_entity.type
_entity.pdbx_description
1 polymer ?
#
loop_
_entity_poly.entity_id
_entity_poly.type
_entity_poly.pdbx_seq_one_letter_code
_entity_poly.pdbx_strand_id
1 'polypeptide(L)'
;MPVSKKRSPSVKPGSTPKRQKESEMRQTKRFPLQKIHELMQRKFNGTVKPEASVFLTAILEYLSVEILELSANVARGHNSSNGTIKLALEDTLEAIESDPEIRQLLDKVRKN
;
A
#
# COMPACT_ATOMS: atom_id res chain seq x y z
N MET A 1 -37.39 50.47 45.94
CA MET A 1 -38.15 49.89 44.80
C MET A 1 -37.24 48.94 44.03
N PRO A 2 -37.60 47.67 43.85
CA PRO A 2 -36.88 46.74 42.97
C PRO A 2 -37.48 46.76 41.55
N VAL A 3 -36.65 46.62 40.51
CA VAL A 3 -37.11 46.43 39.12
C VAL A 3 -36.53 45.13 38.55
N SER A 4 -37.42 44.38 37.90
CA SER A 4 -37.30 43.00 37.44
C SER A 4 -36.49 42.79 36.14
N LYS A 5 -35.65 41.74 36.15
CA LYS A 5 -35.58 40.59 35.19
C LYS A 5 -35.41 40.85 33.68
N LYS A 6 -34.30 40.35 33.09
CA LYS A 6 -34.28 39.70 31.76
C LYS A 6 -33.12 38.68 31.67
N ARG A 7 -33.46 37.42 31.32
CA ARG A 7 -32.51 36.34 30.97
C ARG A 7 -32.12 36.48 29.49
N SER A 8 -30.89 36.12 29.15
CA SER A 8 -30.49 35.65 27.81
C SER A 8 -29.34 34.63 27.94
N PRO A 9 -29.33 33.51 27.20
CA PRO A 9 -28.31 32.47 27.30
C PRO A 9 -27.25 32.65 26.19
N SER A 10 -25.99 32.91 26.55
CA SER A 10 -24.88 33.03 25.59
C SER A 10 -24.04 31.75 25.54
N VAL A 11 -24.38 30.91 24.55
CA VAL A 11 -23.49 30.22 23.60
C VAL A 11 -22.24 29.51 24.15
N LYS A 12 -22.25 28.17 24.05
CA LYS A 12 -21.05 27.32 23.98
C LYS A 12 -20.43 27.43 22.58
N PRO A 13 -19.13 27.72 22.43
CA PRO A 13 -18.36 27.28 21.27
C PRO A 13 -17.67 25.97 21.67
N GLY A 14 -18.14 24.81 21.21
CA GLY A 14 -17.88 24.39 19.85
C GLY A 14 -16.43 23.90 19.77
N SER A 15 -16.17 22.73 20.36
CA SER A 15 -14.92 22.00 20.15
C SER A 15 -14.82 21.68 18.67
N THR A 16 -14.07 22.50 17.94
CA THR A 16 -13.72 22.24 16.56
C THR A 16 -13.05 20.86 16.50
N PRO A 17 -13.50 19.96 15.61
CA PRO A 17 -12.76 18.72 15.40
C PRO A 17 -11.35 19.13 14.97
N LYS A 18 -10.34 18.65 15.69
CA LYS A 18 -8.94 18.73 15.25
C LYS A 18 -8.93 18.16 13.84
N ARG A 19 -8.90 19.07 12.86
CA ARG A 19 -8.64 18.77 11.46
C ARG A 19 -7.26 18.15 11.48
N GLN A 20 -7.20 16.83 11.54
CA GLN A 20 -5.99 16.11 11.23
C GLN A 20 -5.66 16.58 9.83
N LYS A 21 -4.63 17.44 9.73
CA LYS A 21 -3.88 17.55 8.49
C LYS A 21 -3.38 16.13 8.27
N GLU A 22 -4.15 15.34 7.52
CA GLU A 22 -3.57 14.29 6.69
C GLU A 22 -2.58 15.04 5.82
N SER A 23 -1.35 15.11 6.31
CA SER A 23 -0.23 15.59 5.54
C SER A 23 -0.24 14.72 4.29
N GLU A 24 -0.56 15.35 3.17
CA GLU A 24 -0.14 14.99 1.82
C GLU A 24 1.40 14.91 1.78
N MET A 25 1.97 14.03 2.59
CA MET A 25 3.35 13.69 2.55
C MET A 25 3.47 12.79 1.34
N ARG A 26 3.76 13.45 0.23
CA ARG A 26 4.28 12.87 -1.00
C ARG A 26 5.32 11.80 -0.68
N GLN A 27 4.86 10.57 -0.55
CA GLN A 27 5.68 9.40 -0.77
C GLN A 27 4.85 8.53 -1.69
N THR A 28 5.14 8.63 -2.97
CA THR A 28 4.83 7.57 -3.93
C THR A 28 5.59 6.31 -3.50
N LYS A 29 5.13 5.65 -2.43
CA LYS A 29 5.29 4.21 -2.26
C LYS A 29 4.09 3.58 -2.92
N ARG A 30 4.34 2.77 -3.95
CA ARG A 30 3.31 2.06 -4.72
C ARG A 30 2.42 1.21 -3.80
N PHE A 31 2.95 0.75 -2.67
CA PHE A 31 2.24 -0.11 -1.72
C PHE A 31 1.75 0.65 -0.46
N PRO A 32 0.55 0.33 0.07
CA PRO A 32 -0.05 1.07 1.18
C PRO A 32 0.62 0.75 2.52
N LEU A 33 1.61 1.57 2.90
CA LEU A 33 2.40 1.41 4.13
C LEU A 33 1.54 1.22 5.39
N GLN A 34 0.52 2.08 5.56
CA GLN A 34 -0.36 2.04 6.74
C GLN A 34 -1.12 0.71 6.84
N LYS A 35 -1.65 0.20 5.71
CA LYS A 35 -2.36 -1.10 5.69
C LYS A 35 -1.41 -2.26 5.99
N ILE A 36 -0.18 -2.20 5.50
CA ILE A 36 0.85 -3.21 5.78
C ILE A 36 1.22 -3.18 7.27
N HIS A 37 1.39 -2.00 7.86
CA HIS A 37 1.66 -1.85 9.30
C HIS A 37 0.53 -2.44 10.15
N GLU A 38 -0.73 -2.11 9.84
CA GLU A 38 -1.90 -2.68 10.53
C GLU A 38 -1.99 -4.20 10.39
N LEU A 39 -1.69 -4.74 9.20
CA LEU A 39 -1.63 -6.17 8.97
C LEU A 39 -0.56 -6.83 9.84
N MET A 40 0.63 -6.24 9.93
CA MET A 40 1.72 -6.75 10.76
C MET A 40 1.33 -6.75 12.24
N GLN A 41 0.72 -5.68 12.74
CA GLN A 41 0.26 -5.61 14.15
C GLN A 41 -0.74 -6.72 14.48
N ARG A 42 -1.69 -7.00 13.57
CA ARG A 42 -2.69 -8.06 13.77
C ARG A 42 -2.09 -9.47 13.74
N LYS A 43 -0.98 -9.67 13.03
CA LYS A 43 -0.35 -11.00 12.83
C LYS A 43 0.78 -11.32 13.80
N PHE A 44 1.46 -10.31 14.35
CA PHE A 44 2.70 -10.51 15.12
C PHE A 44 2.47 -10.72 16.62
N ASN A 45 1.23 -10.65 17.12
CA ASN A 45 0.89 -10.84 18.54
C ASN A 45 1.76 -10.01 19.52
N GLY A 46 2.23 -8.83 19.08
CA GLY A 46 3.16 -7.97 19.80
C GLY A 46 3.32 -6.59 19.14
N THR A 47 4.26 -5.78 19.63
CA THR A 47 4.49 -4.42 19.09
C THR A 47 5.33 -4.47 17.82
N VAL A 48 4.83 -3.82 16.76
CA VAL A 48 5.57 -3.64 15.50
C VAL A 48 6.15 -2.23 15.48
N LYS A 49 7.47 -2.14 15.37
CA LYS A 49 8.16 -0.85 15.18
C LYS A 49 7.83 -0.27 13.79
N PRO A 50 7.58 1.04 13.64
CA PRO A 50 7.26 1.65 12.35
C PRO A 50 8.31 1.35 11.25
N GLU A 51 9.59 1.32 11.62
CA GLU A 51 10.71 1.06 10.71
C GLU A 51 10.61 -0.32 10.06
N ALA A 52 10.13 -1.33 10.80
CA ALA A 52 9.95 -2.68 10.28
C ALA A 52 8.90 -2.71 9.16
N SER A 53 7.82 -1.94 9.29
CA SER A 53 6.78 -1.84 8.26
C SER A 53 7.23 -1.04 7.05
N VAL A 54 8.04 0.00 7.26
CA VAL A 54 8.68 0.76 6.17
C VAL A 54 9.58 -0.16 5.35
N PHE A 55 10.38 -0.99 6.02
CA PHE A 55 11.30 -1.93 5.39
C PHE A 55 10.56 -3.04 4.64
N LEU A 56 9.58 -3.71 5.30
CA LEU A 56 8.78 -4.74 4.64
C LEU A 56 8.03 -4.20 3.41
N THR A 57 7.44 -3.01 3.52
CA THR A 57 6.74 -2.37 2.38
C THR A 57 7.70 -2.12 1.22
N ALA A 58 8.93 -1.69 1.50
CA ALA A 58 9.93 -1.46 0.46
C ALA A 58 10.35 -2.76 -0.24
N ILE A 59 10.54 -3.85 0.51
CA ILE A 59 10.84 -5.17 -0.06
C ILE A 59 9.70 -5.63 -0.96
N LEU A 60 8.46 -5.54 -0.48
CA LEU A 60 7.29 -5.94 -1.27
C LEU A 60 7.15 -5.12 -2.55
N GLU A 61 7.41 -3.82 -2.48
CA GLU A 61 7.38 -2.93 -3.64
C GLU A 61 8.48 -3.28 -4.64
N TYR A 62 9.72 -3.48 -4.18
CA TYR A 62 10.84 -3.89 -5.02
C TYR A 62 10.56 -5.21 -5.75
N LEU A 63 10.18 -6.26 -5.03
CA LEU A 63 9.90 -7.57 -5.62
C LEU A 63 8.74 -7.50 -6.62
N SER A 64 7.71 -6.70 -6.32
CA SER A 64 6.57 -6.55 -7.24
C SER A 64 6.96 -5.83 -8.52
N VAL A 65 7.84 -4.82 -8.44
CA VAL A 65 8.36 -4.11 -9.61
C VAL A 65 9.21 -5.05 -10.48
N GLU A 66 10.12 -5.81 -9.87
CA GLU A 66 10.98 -6.76 -10.60
C GLU A 66 10.16 -7.78 -11.39
N ILE A 67 9.18 -8.43 -10.73
CA ILE A 67 8.31 -9.41 -11.39
C ILE A 67 7.49 -8.74 -12.50
N LEU A 68 6.90 -7.57 -12.26
CA LEU A 68 6.10 -6.87 -13.28
C LEU A 68 6.94 -6.43 -14.48
N GLU A 69 8.20 -6.04 -14.28
CA GLU A 69 9.11 -5.65 -15.36
C GLU A 69 9.45 -6.84 -16.25
N LEU A 70 9.82 -7.99 -15.65
CA LEU A 70 10.05 -9.23 -16.38
C LEU A 70 8.81 -9.68 -17.14
N SER A 71 7.64 -9.69 -16.49
CA SER A 71 6.38 -10.07 -17.15
C SER A 71 6.00 -9.10 -18.26
N ALA A 72 6.25 -7.80 -18.10
CA ALA A 72 5.99 -6.81 -19.14
C ALA A 72 6.93 -6.97 -20.34
N ASN A 73 8.16 -7.43 -20.13
CA ASN A 73 9.09 -7.76 -21.22
C ASN A 73 8.57 -8.95 -22.05
N VAL A 74 8.09 -10.01 -21.39
CA VAL A 74 7.46 -11.17 -22.05
C VAL A 74 6.19 -10.74 -22.79
N ALA A 75 5.29 -10.04 -22.11
CA ALA A 75 4.04 -9.55 -22.71
C ALA A 75 4.27 -8.65 -23.94
N ARG A 76 5.34 -7.83 -23.94
CA ARG A 76 5.71 -7.01 -25.11
C ARG A 76 6.08 -7.85 -26.33
N GLY A 77 6.65 -9.04 -26.13
CA GLY A 77 6.93 -9.99 -27.22
C GLY A 77 5.66 -10.61 -27.81
N HIS A 78 4.65 -10.88 -26.99
CA HIS A 78 3.39 -11.50 -27.42
C HIS A 78 2.40 -10.51 -28.03
N ASN A 79 2.41 -9.24 -27.61
CA ASN A 79 1.49 -8.22 -28.11
C ASN A 79 2.03 -7.60 -29.42
N SER A 80 1.49 -8.04 -30.57
CA SER A 80 1.84 -7.46 -31.86
C SER A 80 1.24 -6.06 -32.08
N SER A 81 2.14 -5.09 -32.34
CA SER A 81 1.97 -3.85 -33.13
C SER A 81 0.98 -2.77 -32.69
N ASN A 82 0.01 -3.02 -31.80
CA ASN A 82 -1.02 -2.03 -31.45
C ASN A 82 -0.63 -1.08 -30.29
N GLY A 83 0.63 -1.08 -29.87
CA GLY A 83 1.18 -0.17 -28.85
C GLY A 83 0.64 -0.35 -27.42
N THR A 84 -0.37 -1.20 -27.23
CA THR A 84 -0.96 -1.52 -25.93
C THR A 84 -0.44 -2.87 -25.44
N ILE A 85 0.19 -2.89 -24.28
CA ILE A 85 0.67 -4.13 -23.64
C ILE A 85 -0.47 -4.71 -22.82
N LYS A 86 -0.89 -5.94 -23.12
CA LYS A 86 -1.79 -6.74 -22.27
C LYS A 86 -0.93 -7.74 -21.50
N LEU A 87 -0.99 -7.67 -20.17
CA LEU A 87 -0.32 -8.62 -19.30
C LEU A 87 -1.26 -9.78 -18.97
N ALA A 88 -0.88 -10.99 -19.34
CA ALA A 88 -1.60 -12.22 -19.05
C ALA A 88 -0.88 -13.08 -17.99
N LEU A 89 -1.56 -14.15 -17.54
CA LEU A 89 -1.00 -15.03 -16.51
C LEU A 89 0.21 -15.79 -17.05
N GLU A 90 0.12 -16.27 -18.29
CA GLU A 90 1.18 -16.96 -19.02
C GLU A 90 2.47 -16.13 -19.10
N ASP A 91 2.36 -14.82 -19.37
CA ASP A 91 3.53 -13.92 -19.45
C ASP A 91 4.26 -13.84 -18.09
N THR A 92 3.49 -13.85 -17.00
CA THR A 92 4.04 -13.80 -15.65
C THR A 92 4.69 -15.13 -15.26
N LEU A 93 4.07 -16.25 -15.63
CA LEU A 93 4.64 -17.57 -15.37
C LEU A 93 5.92 -17.80 -16.17
N GLU A 94 5.95 -17.38 -17.44
CA GLU A 94 7.15 -17.47 -18.27
C GLU A 94 8.28 -16.59 -17.74
N ALA A 95 7.98 -15.35 -17.36
CA ALA A 95 8.94 -14.47 -16.68
C ALA A 95 9.54 -15.13 -15.43
N ILE A 96 8.71 -15.75 -14.59
CA ILE A 96 9.15 -16.48 -13.39
C ILE A 96 10.07 -17.66 -13.77
N GLU A 97 9.70 -18.48 -14.75
CA GLU A 97 10.51 -19.65 -15.14
C GLU A 97 11.84 -19.23 -15.80
N SER A 98 11.87 -18.06 -16.45
CA SER A 98 13.07 -17.52 -17.10
C SER A 98 14.12 -16.97 -16.13
N ASP A 99 13.72 -16.57 -14.91
CA ASP A 99 14.60 -16.00 -13.90
C ASP A 99 14.89 -17.00 -12.77
N PRO A 100 16.14 -17.51 -12.63
CA PRO A 100 16.48 -18.50 -11.61
C PRO A 100 16.27 -18.03 -10.16
N GLU A 101 16.47 -16.74 -9.88
CA GLU A 101 16.35 -16.19 -8.52
C GLU A 101 14.89 -16.09 -8.10
N ILE A 102 14.03 -15.56 -8.99
CA ILE A 102 12.58 -15.49 -8.80
C ILE A 102 11.97 -16.88 -8.74
N ARG A 103 12.38 -17.80 -9.62
CA ARG A 103 11.94 -19.19 -9.58
C ARG A 103 12.29 -19.84 -8.24
N GLN A 104 13.53 -19.70 -7.78
CA GLN A 104 13.95 -20.23 -6.49
C GLN A 104 13.17 -19.62 -5.32
N LEU A 105 12.87 -18.31 -5.39
CA LEU A 105 12.05 -17.62 -4.40
C LEU A 105 10.62 -18.20 -4.34
N LEU A 106 10.02 -18.50 -5.49
CA LEU A 106 8.63 -18.96 -5.62
C LEU A 106 8.43 -20.48 -5.52
N ASP A 107 9.49 -21.27 -5.66
CA ASP A 107 9.45 -22.74 -5.51
C ASP A 107 8.87 -23.18 -4.16
N LYS A 108 9.02 -22.35 -3.11
CA LYS A 108 8.43 -22.61 -1.79
C LYS A 108 6.95 -22.25 -1.70
N VAL A 109 6.47 -21.33 -2.54
CA VAL A 109 5.07 -20.91 -2.60
C VAL A 109 4.24 -21.91 -3.41
N ARG A 110 4.82 -22.46 -4.50
CA ARG A 110 4.14 -23.39 -5.42
C ARG A 110 3.97 -24.83 -4.88
N LYS A 111 4.70 -25.18 -3.81
CA LYS A 111 4.70 -26.53 -3.21
C LYS A 111 3.65 -26.75 -2.11
N ASN A 112 2.77 -25.77 -1.88
CA ASN A 112 1.62 -25.87 -0.98
C ASN A 112 0.32 -25.80 -1.79
#